data_AF-A0A8H4BL24-F1
#
_entry.id   AF-A0A8H4BL24-F1
#
_cell.length_a   1.000
_cell.length_b   1.000
_cell.length_c   1.000
_cell.angle_alpha   90.00
_cell.angle_beta   90.00
_cell.angle_gamma   90.00
#
_symmetry.space_group_name_H-M   'P 1'
#
loop_
_entity.id
_entity.type
_entity.pdbx_description
1 polymer ?
#
loop_
_entity_poly.entity_id
_entity_poly.type
_entity_poly.pdbx_seq_one_letter_code
_entity_poly.pdbx_strand_id
1 'polypeptide(L)'
;MPTVFVPPNCLVCLSAIDSASHLLFDCPTKEKIWQCVVFEFLWPTTSIHASKEALLSLDFSNLWYRHVKGISPYTILLICLSKIWLAHMRFVFDKIVIVPESVLVIICSAVRQTVEEDHLHSQL
;
A
#
# COMPACT_ATOMS: atom_id res chain seq x y z
N MET A 1 -27.45 -28.19 6.11
CA MET A 1 -26.88 -26.88 6.49
C MET A 1 -25.68 -26.63 5.59
N PRO A 2 -25.50 -25.44 4.99
CA PRO A 2 -24.28 -25.18 4.24
C PRO A 2 -23.11 -25.20 5.22
N THR A 3 -22.13 -26.01 4.87
CA THR A 3 -20.84 -26.21 5.51
C THR A 3 -20.14 -24.87 5.75
N VAL A 4 -19.55 -24.76 6.95
CA VAL A 4 -18.61 -23.75 7.43
C VAL A 4 -17.90 -23.03 6.27
N PHE A 5 -18.09 -21.70 6.19
CA PHE A 5 -17.26 -20.81 5.38
C PHE A 5 -15.84 -20.85 5.97
N VAL A 6 -15.04 -21.83 5.56
CA VAL A 6 -13.60 -21.80 5.82
C VAL A 6 -13.12 -20.52 5.14
N PRO A 7 -12.55 -19.53 5.87
CA PRO A 7 -12.02 -18.35 5.21
C PRO A 7 -11.00 -18.87 4.21
N PRO A 8 -11.19 -18.63 2.90
CA PRO A 8 -10.29 -19.19 1.93
C PRO A 8 -8.90 -18.65 2.26
N ASN A 9 -7.88 -19.49 2.13
CA ASN A 9 -6.52 -18.99 2.12
C ASN A 9 -6.45 -17.81 1.15
N CYS A 10 -5.60 -16.83 1.45
CA CYS A 10 -5.40 -15.66 0.60
C CYS A 10 -5.28 -16.07 -0.86
N LEU A 11 -6.13 -15.53 -1.72
CA LEU A 11 -6.20 -15.93 -3.13
C LEU A 11 -4.90 -15.62 -3.90
N VAL A 12 -4.03 -14.79 -3.32
CA VAL A 12 -2.76 -14.36 -3.93
C VAL A 12 -1.63 -15.32 -3.57
N CYS A 13 -1.41 -15.61 -2.28
CA CYS A 13 -0.28 -16.46 -1.84
C CYS A 13 -0.67 -17.89 -1.48
N LEU A 14 -1.97 -18.17 -1.32
CA LEU A 14 -2.55 -19.48 -1.00
C LEU A 14 -2.09 -20.11 0.32
N SER A 15 -1.30 -19.38 1.13
CA SER A 15 -0.55 -19.94 2.26
C SER A 15 -1.06 -19.53 3.64
N ALA A 16 -1.82 -18.45 3.76
CA ALA A 16 -2.31 -17.93 5.03
C ALA A 16 -3.80 -17.59 4.98
N ILE A 17 -4.44 -17.54 6.15
CA ILE A 17 -5.83 -17.11 6.29
C ILE A 17 -5.96 -15.65 5.83
N ASP A 18 -6.93 -15.39 4.96
CA ASP A 18 -7.16 -14.05 4.44
C ASP A 18 -7.83 -13.16 5.50
N SER A 19 -7.01 -12.42 6.24
CA SER A 19 -7.42 -11.38 7.19
C SER A 19 -7.27 -9.99 6.56
N ALA A 20 -7.92 -8.96 7.11
CA ALA A 20 -7.74 -7.58 6.63
C ALA A 20 -6.26 -7.12 6.65
N SER A 21 -5.49 -7.60 7.64
CA SER A 21 -4.05 -7.33 7.73
C SER A 21 -3.29 -8.02 6.59
N HIS A 22 -3.59 -9.29 6.35
CA HIS A 22 -2.94 -10.07 5.29
C HIS A 22 -3.30 -9.55 3.89
N LEU A 23 -4.55 -9.15 3.70
CA LEU A 23 -5.12 -8.59 2.49
C LEU A 23 -4.42 -7.30 2.02
N LEU A 24 -3.84 -6.53 2.94
CA LEU A 24 -3.23 -5.24 2.64
C LEU A 24 -1.73 -5.19 2.91
N PHE A 25 -1.21 -5.99 3.85
CA PHE A 25 0.17 -5.91 4.33
C PHE A 25 0.89 -7.26 4.28
N ASP A 26 0.38 -8.26 5.00
CA ASP A 26 1.19 -9.45 5.35
C ASP A 26 1.26 -10.53 4.24
N CYS A 27 0.51 -10.36 3.14
CA CYS A 27 0.68 -11.22 1.97
C CYS A 27 2.06 -10.99 1.35
N PRO A 28 2.89 -12.02 1.09
CA PRO A 28 4.27 -11.83 0.59
C PRO A 28 4.38 -10.94 -0.65
N THR A 29 3.41 -11.04 -1.57
CA THR A 29 3.35 -10.19 -2.76
C THR A 29 3.13 -8.71 -2.42
N LYS A 30 2.29 -8.42 -1.41
CA LYS A 30 1.97 -7.06 -0.96
C LYS A 30 3.05 -6.51 -0.05
N GLU A 31 3.62 -7.36 0.79
CA GLU A 31 4.77 -7.04 1.61
C GLU A 31 5.93 -6.53 0.74
N LYS A 32 6.21 -7.20 -0.39
CA LYS A 32 7.23 -6.73 -1.35
C LYS A 32 6.93 -5.32 -1.88
N ILE A 33 5.67 -5.00 -2.18
CA ILE A 33 5.27 -3.64 -2.60
C ILE A 33 5.55 -2.64 -1.48
N TRP A 34 5.18 -2.96 -0.24
CA TRP A 34 5.45 -2.13 0.93
C TRP A 34 6.94 -1.91 1.17
N GLN A 35 7.77 -2.95 1.04
CA GLN A 35 9.23 -2.83 1.13
C GLN A 35 9.78 -1.83 0.11
N CYS A 36 9.30 -1.92 -1.14
CA CYS A 36 9.70 -0.97 -2.18
C CYS A 36 9.23 0.46 -1.88
N VAL A 37 8.00 0.65 -1.39
CA VAL A 37 7.47 1.97 -1.02
C VAL A 37 8.25 2.58 0.15
N VAL A 38 8.60 1.77 1.15
CA VAL A 38 9.46 2.19 2.27
C VAL A 38 10.81 2.68 1.73
N PHE A 39 11.44 1.91 0.84
CA PHE A 39 12.75 2.28 0.30
C PHE A 39 12.70 3.54 -0.59
N GLU A 40 11.64 3.69 -1.38
CA GLU A 40 11.50 4.78 -2.34
C GLU A 40 11.15 6.10 -1.64
N PHE A 41 10.18 6.08 -0.72
CA PHE A 41 9.57 7.29 -0.17
C PHE A 41 9.84 7.53 1.31
N LEU A 42 10.06 6.47 2.08
CA LEU A 42 10.26 6.57 3.51
C LEU A 42 11.75 6.42 3.88
N TRP A 43 12.04 6.48 5.17
CA TRP A 43 13.38 6.16 5.65
C TRP A 43 13.63 4.65 5.54
N PRO A 44 14.82 4.19 5.09
CA PRO A 44 15.07 2.76 4.85
C PRO A 44 14.91 1.85 6.08
N THR A 45 14.99 2.40 7.30
CA THR A 45 14.79 1.63 8.54
C THR A 45 13.34 1.64 9.02
N THR A 46 12.41 2.31 8.33
CA THR A 46 10.99 2.28 8.66
C THR A 46 10.44 0.88 8.40
N SER A 47 9.87 0.24 9.41
CA SER A 47 9.28 -1.08 9.24
C SER A 47 7.87 -0.99 8.64
N ILE A 48 7.45 -2.06 7.96
CA ILE A 48 6.07 -2.19 7.48
C ILE A 48 5.10 -2.17 8.67
N HIS A 49 5.50 -2.78 9.79
CA HIS A 49 4.73 -2.72 11.04
C HIS A 49 4.50 -1.28 11.50
N ALA A 50 5.54 -0.43 11.53
CA ALA A 50 5.37 0.98 11.90
C ALA A 50 4.44 1.73 10.94
N SER A 51 4.52 1.43 9.64
CA SER A 51 3.63 2.01 8.62
C SER A 51 2.17 1.58 8.83
N LYS A 52 1.95 0.31 9.17
CA LYS A 52 0.64 -0.25 9.50
C LYS A 52 0.07 0.36 10.77
N GLU A 53 0.86 0.43 11.85
CA GLU A 53 0.41 1.04 13.10
C GLU A 53 0.05 2.51 12.91
N ALA A 54 0.85 3.28 12.16
CA ALA A 54 0.52 4.66 11.84
C ALA A 54 -0.81 4.81 11.07
N LEU A 55 -1.10 3.89 10.15
CA LEU A 55 -2.39 3.85 9.44
C LEU A 55 -3.57 3.47 10.35
N LEU A 56 -3.35 2.59 11.32
CA LEU A 56 -4.39 2.15 12.26
C LEU A 56 -4.67 3.19 13.36
N SER A 57 -3.63 3.85 13.86
CA SER A 57 -3.73 4.89 14.88
C SER A 57 -4.05 6.27 14.32
N LEU A 58 -3.88 6.45 13.00
CA LEU A 58 -3.89 7.75 12.32
C LEU A 58 -2.83 8.73 12.87
N ASP A 59 -1.75 8.20 13.47
CA ASP A 59 -0.61 8.96 13.97
C ASP A 59 0.64 8.68 13.12
N PHE A 60 1.06 9.70 12.37
CA PHE A 60 2.20 9.64 11.45
C PHE A 60 3.43 10.38 11.98
N SER A 61 3.40 10.88 13.21
CA SER A 61 4.47 11.70 13.82
C SER A 61 5.83 10.99 13.85
N ASN A 62 5.83 9.66 13.99
CA ASN A 62 7.02 8.83 14.10
C ASN A 62 7.54 8.29 12.76
N LEU A 63 6.88 8.63 11.64
CA LEU A 63 7.33 8.18 10.32
C LEU A 63 8.36 9.14 9.74
N TRP A 64 9.61 8.69 9.73
CA TRP A 64 10.69 9.40 9.08
C TRP A 64 10.59 9.13 7.58
N TYR A 65 10.55 10.20 6.79
CA TYR A 65 10.39 10.09 5.35
C TYR A 65 11.60 10.66 4.62
N ARG A 66 11.89 10.11 3.43
CA ARG A 66 12.86 10.71 2.52
C ARG A 66 12.18 11.93 1.94
N HIS A 67 12.77 13.12 2.11
CA HIS A 67 12.19 14.42 1.69
C HIS A 67 11.82 14.45 0.19
N VAL A 68 10.66 13.89 -0.17
CA VAL A 68 9.95 14.23 -1.40
C VAL A 68 9.22 15.53 -1.09
N LYS A 69 9.73 16.63 -1.64
CA LYS A 69 9.12 17.95 -1.43
C LYS A 69 7.70 17.95 -1.97
N GLY A 70 6.77 18.51 -1.20
CA GLY A 70 5.39 18.73 -1.63
C GLY A 70 4.40 17.61 -1.34
N ILE A 71 4.78 16.56 -0.60
CA ILE A 71 3.85 15.52 -0.15
C ILE A 71 4.12 15.08 1.28
N SER A 72 3.06 14.80 2.03
CA SER A 72 3.15 14.27 3.38
C SER A 72 3.29 12.73 3.39
N PRO A 73 3.89 12.16 4.45
CA PRO A 73 4.01 10.70 4.58
C PRO A 73 2.65 9.98 4.59
N TYR A 74 1.64 10.57 5.23
CA TYR A 74 0.30 9.97 5.27
C TYR A 74 -0.32 9.88 3.87
N THR A 75 -0.15 10.90 3.02
CA THR A 75 -0.67 10.87 1.64
C THR A 75 0.00 9.75 0.84
N ILE A 76 1.32 9.57 0.98
CA ILE A 76 2.05 8.46 0.34
C ILE A 76 1.48 7.11 0.80
N LEU A 77 1.28 6.92 2.11
CA LEU A 77 0.75 5.68 2.66
C LEU A 77 -0.69 5.40 2.18
N LEU A 78 -1.54 6.43 2.12
CA LEU A 78 -2.91 6.30 1.62
C LEU A 78 -2.94 5.98 0.12
N ILE A 79 -2.08 6.62 -0.69
CA ILE A 79 -1.91 6.28 -2.11
C ILE A 79 -1.48 4.81 -2.22
N CYS A 80 -0.44 4.40 -1.50
CA CYS A 80 0.04 3.01 -1.50
C CYS A 80 -1.10 2.02 -1.19
N LEU A 81 -1.81 2.23 -0.08
CA LEU A 81 -2.93 1.39 0.35
C LEU A 81 -4.03 1.33 -0.72
N SER A 82 -4.38 2.47 -1.33
CA SER A 82 -5.38 2.53 -2.40
C SER A 82 -4.97 1.74 -3.65
N LYS A 83 -3.70 1.79 -4.05
CA LYS A 83 -3.21 1.09 -5.24
C LYS A 83 -3.03 -0.41 -5.00
N ILE A 84 -2.59 -0.81 -3.81
CA ILE A 84 -2.56 -2.22 -3.40
C ILE A 84 -3.99 -2.81 -3.37
N TRP A 85 -4.94 -2.07 -2.80
CA TRP A 85 -6.35 -2.47 -2.81
C TRP A 85 -6.89 -2.61 -4.24
N LEU A 86 -6.68 -1.61 -5.09
CA LEU A 86 -7.11 -1.65 -6.49
C LEU A 86 -6.49 -2.83 -7.25
N ALA A 87 -5.18 -3.07 -7.09
CA ALA A 87 -4.51 -4.21 -7.71
C ALA A 87 -5.10 -5.54 -7.24
N HIS A 88 -5.46 -5.65 -5.96
CA HIS A 88 -6.14 -6.82 -5.42
C HIS A 88 -7.54 -7.00 -6.02
N MET A 89 -8.34 -5.94 -6.10
CA MET A 89 -9.67 -6.01 -6.71
C MET A 89 -9.59 -6.44 -8.19
N ARG A 90 -8.64 -5.90 -8.95
CA ARG A 90 -8.37 -6.32 -10.34
C ARG A 90 -7.95 -7.78 -10.44
N PHE A 91 -7.19 -8.29 -9.47
CA PHE A 91 -6.88 -9.71 -9.41
C PHE A 91 -8.13 -10.57 -9.16
N VAL A 92 -8.98 -10.18 -8.21
CA VAL A 92 -10.20 -10.92 -7.86
C VAL A 92 -11.20 -10.95 -9.03
N PHE A 93 -11.50 -9.79 -9.61
CA PHE A 93 -12.57 -9.64 -10.60
C PHE A 93 -12.08 -9.80 -12.04
N ASP A 94 -10.91 -9.24 -12.38
CA ASP A 94 -10.41 -9.19 -13.77
C ASP A 94 -9.31 -10.23 -14.04
N LYS A 95 -8.92 -11.01 -13.02
CA LYS A 95 -7.83 -12.01 -13.07
C LYS A 95 -6.47 -11.43 -13.50
N ILE A 96 -6.28 -10.12 -13.30
CA ILE A 96 -5.00 -9.45 -13.57
C ILE A 96 -4.02 -9.79 -12.44
N VAL A 97 -2.90 -10.42 -12.78
CA VAL A 97 -1.86 -10.81 -11.82
C VAL A 97 -1.26 -9.58 -11.15
N ILE A 98 -1.05 -9.68 -9.83
CA ILE A 98 -0.38 -8.63 -9.06
C ILE A 98 1.13 -8.77 -9.26
N VAL A 99 1.71 -7.85 -10.02
CA VAL A 99 3.17 -7.73 -10.20
C VAL A 99 3.66 -6.56 -9.34
N PRO A 100 4.41 -6.81 -8.25
CA PRO A 100 4.82 -5.78 -7.30
C PRO A 100 5.49 -4.56 -7.94
N GLU A 101 6.36 -4.80 -8.92
CA GLU A 101 7.11 -3.76 -9.63
C GLU A 101 6.18 -2.86 -10.45
N SER A 102 5.14 -3.45 -11.07
CA SER A 102 4.13 -2.68 -11.83
C SER A 102 3.26 -1.84 -10.91
N VAL A 103 2.88 -2.38 -9.74
CA VAL A 103 2.11 -1.62 -8.74
C VAL A 103 2.94 -0.47 -8.19
N LEU A 104 4.23 -0.68 -7.94
CA LEU A 104 5.15 0.38 -7.51
C LEU A 104 5.21 1.53 -8.53
N VAL A 105 5.35 1.23 -9.83
CA VAL A 105 5.34 2.27 -10.88
C VAL A 105 4.06 3.10 -10.84
N ILE A 106 2.91 2.45 -10.64
CA ILE A 106 1.61 3.13 -10.52
C ILE A 106 1.56 4.01 -9.27
N ILE A 107 2.10 3.53 -8.14
CA ILE A 107 2.20 4.32 -6.89
C ILE A 107 3.08 5.55 -7.11
N CYS A 108 4.27 5.39 -7.71
CA CYS A 108 5.17 6.52 -7.98
C CYS A 108 4.53 7.56 -8.92
N SER A 109 3.80 7.10 -9.93
CA SER A 109 3.06 7.99 -10.82
C SER A 109 1.97 8.76 -10.06
N ALA A 110 1.20 8.08 -9.21
CA ALA A 110 0.13 8.72 -8.44
C ALA A 110 0.67 9.72 -7.42
N VAL A 111 1.76 9.40 -6.73
CA VAL A 111 2.45 10.32 -5.80
C VAL A 111 2.90 11.58 -6.54
N ARG A 112 3.54 11.45 -7.71
CA ARG A 112 3.97 12.60 -8.52
C ARG A 112 2.78 13.47 -8.95
N GLN A 113 1.72 12.84 -9.44
CA GLN A 113 0.51 13.54 -9.84
C GLN A 113 -0.10 14.34 -8.66
N THR A 114 -0.19 13.74 -7.47
CA THR A 114 -0.72 14.44 -6.29
C THR A 114 0.16 15.64 -5.90
N VAL A 115 1.49 15.51 -5.98
CA VAL A 115 2.41 16.65 -5.74
C VAL A 115 2.16 17.78 -6.73
N GLU A 116 1.98 17.46 -8.02
CA GLU A 116 1.72 18.44 -9.07
C GLU A 116 0.37 19.14 -8.88
N GLU A 117 -0.68 18.40 -8.54
CA GLU A 117 -2.02 18.93 -8.26
C GLU A 117 -2.02 19.87 -7.04
N ASP A 118 -1.40 19.44 -5.93
CA ASP A 118 -1.27 20.26 -4.71
C ASP A 118 -0.47 21.54 -4.97
N HIS A 119 0.58 21.45 -5.82
CA HIS A 119 1.36 22.63 -6.20
C HIS A 119 0.52 23.65 -6.98
N LEU A 120 -0.26 23.20 -7.96
CA LEU A 120 -1.16 24.06 -8.73
C LEU A 120 -2.21 24.72 -7.81
N HIS A 121 -2.78 23.97 -6.87
CA HIS A 121 -3.77 24.49 -5.93
C HIS A 121 -3.18 25.54 -4.97
N SER A 122 -1.90 25.42 -4.60
CA SER A 122 -1.22 26.41 -3.77
C SER A 122 -0.93 27.75 -4.46
N GLN A 123 -1.09 27.81 -5.79
CA GLN A 123 -0.86 29.01 -6.61
C GLN A 123 -2.14 29.78 -6.95
N LEU A 124 -3.32 29.25 -6.59
CA LEU A 124 -4.64 29.88 -6.75
C LEU A 124 -5.01 30.71 -5.51
#